data_AF-A0A844X266-F1
#
_entry.id   AF-A0A844X266-F1
#
_cell.length_a   1.000
_cell.length_b   1.000
_cell.length_c   1.000
_cell.angle_alpha   90.00
_cell.angle_beta   90.00
_cell.angle_gamma   90.00
#
_symmetry.space_group_name_H-M   'P 1'
#
loop_
_entity.id
_entity.type
_entity.pdbx_description
1 polymer ?
#
loop_
_entity_poly.entity_id
_entity_poly.type
_entity_poly.pdbx_seq_one_letter_code
_entity_poly.pdbx_strand_id
1 'polypeptide(L)'
;ALSNILARINVVKMPDGKLTSMDNTRIIAAREAGIDVRVIIRYFNDRLTPEIQKARGWEQYKTWGEAIKGRINKQSGGFGKQNPNGSIQPPKIKGKQ
;
A
#
# COMPACT_ATOMS: atom_id res chain seq x y z
N ALA A 1 -24.91 -4.69 -5.92
CA ALA A 1 -24.63 -3.42 -6.62
C ALA A 1 -23.11 -3.28 -6.81
N LEU A 2 -22.60 -3.72 -7.97
CA LEU A 2 -21.16 -3.84 -8.27
C LEU A 2 -20.64 -2.73 -9.21
N SER A 3 -21.37 -1.62 -9.36
CA SER A 3 -21.13 -0.64 -10.44
C SER A 3 -20.49 0.69 -10.02
N ASN A 4 -19.78 0.80 -8.89
CA ASN A 4 -19.18 2.11 -8.55
C ASN A 4 -17.81 2.09 -7.85
N ILE A 5 -17.08 0.98 -7.92
CA ILE A 5 -15.70 0.91 -7.43
C ILE A 5 -14.79 0.83 -8.65
N LEU A 6 -14.44 1.98 -9.22
CA LEU A 6 -13.07 2.10 -9.73
C LEU A 6 -12.18 1.82 -8.52
N ALA A 7 -11.47 0.70 -8.55
CA ALA A 7 -10.68 0.17 -7.44
C ALA A 7 -9.79 1.29 -6.86
N ARG A 8 -10.23 1.88 -5.74
CA ARG A 8 -9.47 2.93 -5.08
C ARG A 8 -8.27 2.29 -4.40
N ILE A 9 -7.08 2.70 -4.80
CA ILE A 9 -5.82 2.22 -4.21
C ILE A 9 -5.17 3.35 -3.43
N ASN A 10 -4.68 3.05 -2.23
CA ASN A 10 -3.94 4.01 -1.42
C ASN A 10 -2.45 3.90 -1.76
N VAL A 11 -1.86 5.02 -2.12
CA VAL A 11 -0.40 5.16 -2.26
C VAL A 11 0.09 6.20 -1.27
N VAL A 12 1.28 5.99 -0.73
CA VAL A 12 1.95 6.94 0.14
C VAL A 12 3.07 7.61 -0.63
N LYS A 13 3.10 8.95 -0.63
CA LYS A 13 4.24 9.73 -1.10
C LYS A 13 5.33 9.69 -0.04
N MET A 14 6.43 9.01 -0.38
CA MET A 14 7.57 8.77 0.49
C MET A 14 8.50 9.99 0.55
N PRO A 15 9.39 10.08 1.56
CA PRO A 15 10.32 11.22 1.70
C PRO A 15 11.27 11.41 0.52
N ASP A 16 11.55 10.36 -0.25
CA ASP A 16 12.34 10.41 -1.48
C ASP A 16 11.55 10.90 -2.71
N GLY A 17 10.30 11.34 -2.51
CA GLY A 17 9.42 11.85 -3.55
C GLY A 17 8.69 10.77 -4.36
N LYS A 18 9.00 9.48 -4.16
CA LYS A 18 8.36 8.37 -4.88
C LYS A 18 7.04 7.95 -4.25
N LEU A 19 6.22 7.25 -5.02
CA LEU A 19 4.95 6.68 -4.54
C LEU A 19 5.11 5.20 -4.24
N THR A 20 4.63 4.77 -3.06
CA THR A 20 4.58 3.35 -2.71
C THR A 20 3.16 2.93 -2.39
N SER A 21 2.73 1.83 -3.02
CA SER A 21 1.38 1.31 -2.86
C SER A 21 1.19 0.57 -1.54
N MET A 22 0.03 0.76 -0.93
CA MET A 22 -0.45 -0.03 0.21
C MET A 22 -1.30 -1.23 -0.23
N ASP A 23 -1.86 -1.19 -1.45
CA ASP A 23 -2.89 -2.09 -1.95
C ASP A 23 -2.39 -2.94 -3.14
N ASN A 24 -1.21 -3.57 -3.00
CA ASN A 24 -0.52 -4.29 -4.08
C ASN A 24 -1.36 -5.37 -4.78
N THR A 25 -2.11 -6.19 -4.05
CA THR A 25 -2.97 -7.23 -4.63
C THR A 25 -4.05 -6.62 -5.53
N ARG A 26 -4.60 -5.46 -5.16
CA ARG A 26 -5.61 -4.76 -5.96
C ARG A 26 -5.02 -4.19 -7.24
N ILE A 27 -3.78 -3.69 -7.20
CA ILE A 27 -3.05 -3.25 -8.40
C ILE A 27 -2.85 -4.42 -9.36
N ILE A 28 -2.44 -5.58 -8.85
CA ILE A 28 -2.18 -6.76 -9.69
C ILE A 28 -3.49 -7.27 -10.30
N ALA A 29 -4.54 -7.44 -9.50
CA ALA A 29 -5.85 -7.87 -9.99
C ALA A 29 -6.43 -6.91 -11.05
N ALA A 30 -6.29 -5.59 -10.84
CA ALA A 30 -6.75 -4.61 -11.82
C ALA A 30 -5.92 -4.67 -13.12
N ARG A 31 -4.60 -4.87 -13.02
CA ARG A 31 -3.73 -5.06 -14.19
C ARG A 31 -4.11 -6.33 -14.96
N GLU A 32 -4.35 -7.44 -14.28
CA GLU A 32 -4.76 -8.70 -14.90
C GLU A 32 -6.14 -8.60 -15.56
N ALA A 33 -7.06 -7.85 -14.95
CA ALA A 33 -8.39 -7.62 -15.49
C ALA A 33 -8.47 -6.49 -16.55
N GLY A 34 -7.37 -5.77 -16.82
CA GLY A 34 -7.36 -4.62 -17.73
C GLY A 34 -8.22 -3.44 -17.26
N ILE A 35 -8.39 -3.27 -15.94
CA ILE A 35 -9.25 -2.24 -15.34
C ILE A 35 -8.43 -1.05 -14.86
N ASP A 36 -8.91 0.16 -15.16
CA ASP A 36 -8.36 1.39 -14.61
C ASP A 36 -8.62 1.55 -13.11
N VAL A 37 -7.59 1.96 -12.38
CA VAL A 37 -7.66 2.21 -10.94
C VAL A 37 -7.58 3.71 -10.64
N ARG A 38 -8.34 4.16 -9.63
CA ARG A 38 -8.18 5.51 -9.10
C ARG A 38 -7.26 5.49 -7.89
N VAL A 39 -6.24 6.33 -7.90
CA VAL A 39 -5.27 6.42 -6.81
C VAL A 39 -5.71 7.49 -5.82
N ILE A 40 -5.59 7.18 -4.53
CA ILE A 40 -5.62 8.18 -3.46
C ILE A 40 -4.20 8.35 -2.93
N ILE A 41 -3.66 9.55 -3.10
CA ILE A 41 -2.33 9.92 -2.59
C ILE A 41 -2.47 10.31 -1.12
N ARG A 42 -1.61 9.74 -0.28
CA ARG A 42 -1.45 10.06 1.14
C ARG A 42 -0.05 10.60 1.35
N TYR A 43 0.11 11.66 2.13
CA TYR A 43 1.43 12.14 2.50
C TYR A 43 1.99 11.33 3.66
N PHE A 44 3.31 11.22 3.72
CA PHE A 44 4.00 10.43 4.74
C PHE A 44 3.60 10.81 6.17
N ASN A 45 3.44 12.11 6.45
CA ASN A 45 3.13 12.62 7.78
C ASN A 45 1.61 12.74 8.06
N ASP A 46 0.75 12.39 7.10
CA ASP A 46 -0.69 12.45 7.30
C ASP A 46 -1.10 11.47 8.41
N ARG A 47 -1.92 11.95 9.35
CA ARG A 47 -2.44 11.14 10.45
C ARG A 47 -3.42 10.10 9.92
N LEU A 48 -3.37 8.91 10.50
CA LEU A 48 -4.41 7.91 10.30
C LEU A 48 -5.64 8.31 11.14
N THR A 49 -6.82 8.17 10.55
CA THR A 49 -8.06 8.28 11.32
C THR A 49 -8.25 7.01 12.17
N PRO A 50 -8.94 7.08 13.32
CA PRO A 50 -9.24 5.91 14.13
C PRO A 50 -9.97 4.80 13.35
N GLU A 51 -10.85 5.20 12.41
CA GLU A 51 -11.55 4.26 11.54
C GLU A 51 -10.59 3.48 10.63
N ILE A 52 -9.60 4.15 10.02
CA ILE A 52 -8.59 3.49 9.18
C ILE A 52 -7.67 2.61 10.01
N GLN A 53 -7.27 3.07 11.21
CA GLN A 53 -6.47 2.27 12.13
C GLN A 53 -7.18 0.95 12.44
N LYS A 54 -8.44 1.01 12.85
CA LYS A 54 -9.26 -0.18 13.15
C LYS A 54 -9.49 -1.06 11.92
N ALA A 55 -9.85 -0.47 10.78
CA ALA A 55 -10.16 -1.23 9.56
C ALA A 55 -8.95 -1.99 8.98
N ARG A 56 -7.72 -1.55 9.30
CA ARG A 56 -6.47 -2.12 8.78
C ARG A 56 -5.65 -2.87 9.84
N GLY A 57 -6.06 -2.88 11.11
CA GLY A 57 -5.26 -3.42 12.22
C GLY A 57 -3.96 -2.62 12.45
N TRP A 58 -4.05 -1.30 12.35
CA TRP A 58 -2.94 -0.33 12.40
C TRP A 58 -3.01 0.59 13.62
N GLU A 59 -3.62 0.14 14.70
CA GLU A 59 -3.78 0.88 15.94
C GLU A 59 -2.43 1.34 16.54
N GLN A 60 -1.34 0.61 16.26
CA GLN A 60 0.01 0.97 16.66
C GLN A 60 0.67 2.11 15.84
N TYR A 61 0.09 2.52 14.71
CA TYR A 61 0.66 3.53 13.82
C TYR A 61 -0.13 4.82 13.89
N LYS A 62 0.54 5.97 13.95
CA LYS A 62 -0.08 7.31 14.00
C LYS A 62 -0.23 7.92 12.61
N THR A 63 0.69 7.61 11.68
CA THR A 63 0.71 8.18 10.34
C THR A 63 0.72 7.13 9.23
N TRP A 64 0.37 7.54 8.02
CA TRP A 64 0.49 6.70 6.83
C TRP A 64 1.93 6.25 6.57
N GLY A 65 2.90 7.13 6.84
CA GLY A 65 4.34 6.87 6.73
C GLY A 65 4.84 5.79 7.69
N GLU A 66 4.39 5.83 8.94
CA GLU A 66 4.69 4.79 9.93
C GLU A 66 4.09 3.44 9.52
N ALA A 67 2.83 3.44 9.07
CA ALA A 67 2.16 2.21 8.66
C ALA A 67 2.83 1.56 7.44
N ILE A 68 3.21 2.34 6.42
CA ILE A 68 3.88 1.78 5.24
C ILE A 68 5.29 1.29 5.56
N LYS A 69 6.06 2.01 6.38
CA LYS A 69 7.37 1.53 6.86
C LYS A 69 7.23 0.24 7.67
N GLY A 70 6.22 0.17 8.54
CA GLY A 70 5.90 -1.04 9.29
C GLY A 70 5.63 -2.24 8.38
N ARG A 71 4.89 -2.05 7.27
CA ARG A 71 4.64 -3.10 6.27
C ARG A 71 5.89 -3.49 5.49
N ILE A 72 6.70 -2.53 5.05
CA ILE A 72 7.96 -2.76 4.33
C ILE A 72 8.91 -3.58 5.21
N ASN A 73 9.06 -3.20 6.47
CA ASN A 73 9.97 -3.86 7.42
C ASN A 73 9.53 -5.27 7.82
N LYS A 74 8.23 -5.57 7.74
CA LYS A 74 7.68 -6.91 8.00
C LYS A 74 7.94 -7.90 6.86
N GLN A 75 8.44 -7.46 5.70
CA GLN A 75 8.75 -8.37 4.60
C GLN A 75 10.04 -9.18 4.87
N SER A 76 10.00 -10.45 4.51
CA SER A 76 11.08 -11.42 4.73
C SER A 76 12.32 -11.14 3.88
N GLY A 77 13.44 -11.81 4.19
CA GLY A 77 14.64 -11.83 3.35
C GLY A 77 15.42 -10.52 3.32
N GLY A 78 15.24 -9.65 4.32
CA GLY A 78 15.91 -8.35 4.38
C GLY A 78 15.33 -7.30 3.44
N PHE A 79 14.14 -7.54 2.88
CA PHE A 79 13.50 -6.63 1.92
C PHE A 79 13.50 -5.17 2.39
N GLY A 80 13.07 -4.90 3.62
CA GLY A 80 13.01 -3.52 4.14
C GLY A 80 14.37 -2.83 4.26
N LYS A 81 15.46 -3.59 4.45
CA LYS A 81 16.82 -3.03 4.45
C LYS A 81 17.26 -2.60 3.05
N GLN A 82 16.90 -3.38 2.03
CA GLN A 82 17.25 -3.10 0.63
C GLN A 82 16.29 -2.10 -0.04
N ASN A 83 15.05 -2.01 0.46
CA ASN A 83 13.96 -1.24 -0.12
C ASN A 83 13.28 -0.37 0.97
N PRO A 84 14.01 0.58 1.60
CA PRO A 84 13.52 1.32 2.76
C PRO A 84 12.29 2.19 2.47
N ASN A 85 12.11 2.58 1.20
CA ASN A 85 10.97 3.35 0.72
C ASN A 85 10.08 2.57 -0.25
N GLY A 86 10.16 1.23 -0.27
CA GLY A 86 9.44 0.40 -1.23
C GLY A 86 10.28 0.02 -2.45
N SER A 87 9.66 -0.70 -3.39
CA SER A 87 10.32 -1.27 -4.56
C SER A 87 9.52 -0.97 -5.83
N ILE A 88 10.23 -0.84 -6.96
CA ILE A 88 9.64 -0.78 -8.30
C ILE A 88 9.25 -2.16 -8.84
N GLN A 89 9.78 -3.23 -8.24
CA GLN A 89 9.45 -4.59 -8.64
C GLN A 89 8.09 -4.98 -8.05
N PRO A 90 7.19 -5.56 -8.86
CA PRO A 90 5.93 -6.07 -8.34
C PRO A 90 6.20 -7.17 -7.30
N PRO A 91 5.40 -7.26 -6.23
CA PRO A 91 5.57 -8.30 -5.24
C PRO A 91 5.29 -9.66 -5.85
N LYS A 92 6.05 -10.67 -5.41
CA LYS A 92 5.76 -12.07 -5.73
C LYS A 92 4.47 -12.47 -5.02
N ILE A 93 3.42 -12.80 -5.78
CA ILE A 93 2.20 -13.38 -5.22
C ILE A 93 2.51 -14.84 -4.85
N LYS A 94 2.32 -15.16 -3.57
CA LYS A 94 2.34 -16.56 -3.10
C LYS A 94 0.91 -16.97 -2.81
N GLY A 95 0.34 -17.76 -3.72
CA GLY A 95 -0.98 -18.38 -3.64
C GLY A 95 -1.15 -19.27 -4.87
N LYS A 96 -1.69 -20.49 -4.69
CA LYS A 96 -2.01 -21.36 -5.84
C LYS A 96 -3.11 -20.68 -6.67
N GLN A 97 -2.94 -20.69 -7.99
CA GLN A 97 -4.03 -20.44 -8.94
C GLN A 97 -5.09 -21.53 -8.80
#